data_AF-H3CPJ8-F1
#
_entry.id   AF-H3CPJ8-F1
#
_cell.length_a   1.000
_cell.length_b   1.000
_cell.length_c   1.000
_cell.angle_alpha   90.00
_cell.angle_beta   90.00
_cell.angle_gamma   90.00
#
_symmetry.space_group_name_H-M   'P 1'
#
loop_
_entity.id
_entity.type
_entity.pdbx_description
1 polymer ?
#
loop_
_entity_poly.entity_id
_entity_poly.type
_entity_poly.pdbx_seq_one_letter_code
_entity_poly.pdbx_strand_id
1 'polypeptide(L)'
;RASSRVQPSPRAARKSEWLRSALAHHHCPDPSAENEIVVLATGIDQYLQEVFHHLAYPNRNDTLTAEDFLTLCAVLGLSGADKRKRSEQEGPGGGREREEDEEFLDVCSELPGQLSFKDFHSRLCGYFRVRSARKGAEACAWRLPVTEDTELLERQIRLRWPRVRRRKCQSGKKSNSRKPRTSFFSFSDEVLALRELVEDLRSALQGSDARCLALEVALRRARSHNLPNYEVHKLQGLESALRRENTLIRLQKLLTEMRRAEEAREALRLGLEKVRMIQEQAASVPQFQSRISQLESELHQYR
;
A
#
# COMPACT_ATOMS: atom_id res chain seq x y z
N ARG A 1 -20.87 37.59 -3.06
CA ARG A 1 -21.08 36.26 -3.67
C ARG A 1 -19.75 35.51 -3.59
N ALA A 2 -19.57 34.69 -2.55
CA ALA A 2 -18.31 34.00 -2.31
C ALA A 2 -18.26 32.72 -3.16
N SER A 3 -17.24 32.59 -4.01
CA SER A 3 -16.93 31.36 -4.73
C SER A 3 -16.44 30.31 -3.73
N SER A 4 -17.28 29.31 -3.46
CA SER A 4 -16.89 28.10 -2.73
C SER A 4 -15.89 27.31 -3.58
N ARG A 5 -14.62 27.43 -3.24
CA ARG A 5 -13.52 26.60 -3.72
C ARG A 5 -13.79 25.16 -3.28
N VAL A 6 -14.34 24.34 -4.17
CA VAL A 6 -14.49 22.91 -3.96
C VAL A 6 -13.09 22.32 -3.91
N GLN A 7 -12.61 22.05 -2.69
CA GLN A 7 -11.41 21.25 -2.47
C GLN A 7 -11.69 19.84 -3.00
N PRO A 8 -10.88 19.28 -3.91
CA PRO A 8 -11.04 17.90 -4.32
C PRO A 8 -10.71 17.02 -3.12
N SER A 9 -11.67 16.23 -2.65
CA SER A 9 -11.43 15.18 -1.67
C SER A 9 -10.29 14.28 -2.19
N PRO A 10 -9.36 13.80 -1.33
CA PRO A 10 -8.37 12.84 -1.74
C PRO A 10 -9.12 11.58 -2.20
N ARG A 11 -9.26 11.42 -3.51
CA ARG A 11 -9.88 10.24 -4.10
C ARG A 11 -8.84 9.15 -4.00
N ALA A 12 -8.94 8.33 -2.96
CA ALA A 12 -8.29 7.03 -2.96
C ALA A 12 -8.49 6.41 -4.34
N ALA A 13 -7.38 6.16 -5.06
CA ALA A 13 -7.42 5.59 -6.39
C ALA A 13 -8.40 4.41 -6.40
N ARG A 14 -9.30 4.36 -7.40
CA ARG A 14 -10.24 3.22 -7.53
C ARG A 14 -9.39 1.95 -7.54
N LYS A 15 -9.82 0.85 -6.92
CA LYS A 15 -9.01 -0.37 -6.77
C LYS A 15 -8.31 -0.80 -8.07
N SER A 16 -9.01 -0.71 -9.21
CA SER A 16 -8.48 -1.03 -10.55
C SER A 16 -7.36 -0.10 -11.08
N GLU A 17 -7.08 1.02 -10.42
CA GLU A 17 -6.07 2.01 -10.81
C GLU A 17 -4.74 1.83 -10.06
N TRP A 18 -4.70 1.00 -9.00
CA TRP A 18 -3.50 0.83 -8.18
C TRP A 18 -2.30 0.31 -8.96
N LEU A 19 -2.45 -0.80 -9.69
CA LEU A 19 -1.37 -1.35 -10.51
C LEU A 19 -0.90 -0.36 -11.58
N ARG A 20 -1.85 0.31 -12.26
CA ARG A 20 -1.55 1.32 -13.29
C ARG A 20 -0.76 2.49 -12.72
N SER A 21 -1.20 3.04 -11.59
CA SER A 21 -0.57 4.17 -10.92
C SER A 21 0.79 3.79 -10.33
N ALA A 22 0.93 2.60 -9.76
CA ALA A 22 2.19 2.07 -9.26
C ALA A 22 3.21 1.87 -10.40
N LEU A 23 2.79 1.31 -11.55
CA LEU A 23 3.64 1.19 -12.74
C LEU A 23 4.05 2.56 -13.30
N ALA A 24 3.12 3.51 -13.37
CA ALA A 24 3.41 4.86 -13.82
C ALA A 24 4.46 5.53 -12.91
N HIS A 25 4.26 5.46 -11.59
CA HIS A 25 5.18 6.01 -10.60
C HIS A 25 6.55 5.29 -10.61
N HIS A 26 6.59 3.98 -10.80
CA HIS A 26 7.84 3.22 -10.87
C HIS A 26 8.73 3.65 -12.05
N HIS A 27 8.12 3.98 -13.20
CA HIS A 27 8.87 4.40 -14.40
C HIS A 27 9.07 5.92 -14.52
N CYS A 28 8.19 6.71 -13.89
CA CYS A 28 8.28 8.15 -13.80
C CYS A 28 7.84 8.57 -12.38
N PRO A 29 8.77 8.62 -11.41
CA PRO A 29 8.45 9.02 -10.05
C PRO A 29 7.79 10.40 -10.03
N ASP A 30 6.66 10.50 -9.34
CA ASP A 30 5.90 11.73 -9.20
C ASP A 30 5.94 12.13 -7.72
N PRO A 31 6.56 13.27 -7.36
CA PRO A 31 6.60 13.72 -5.97
C PRO A 31 5.22 14.03 -5.38
N SER A 32 4.19 14.15 -6.22
CA SER A 32 2.80 14.37 -5.81
C SER A 32 1.99 13.07 -5.72
N ALA A 33 2.61 11.91 -5.92
CA ALA A 33 1.92 10.62 -5.82
C ALA A 33 1.45 10.36 -4.39
N GLU A 34 0.27 9.75 -4.28
CA GLU A 34 -0.26 9.31 -2.98
C GLU A 34 0.69 8.28 -2.34
N ASN A 35 0.82 8.32 -1.02
CA ASN A 35 1.74 7.44 -0.28
C ASN A 35 1.47 5.96 -0.56
N GLU A 36 0.21 5.56 -0.76
CA GLU A 36 -0.17 4.20 -1.14
C GLU A 36 0.45 3.79 -2.47
N ILE A 37 0.48 4.69 -3.45
CA ILE A 37 1.06 4.44 -4.77
C ILE A 37 2.57 4.32 -4.67
N VAL A 38 3.22 5.19 -3.87
CA VAL A 38 4.66 5.11 -3.61
C VAL A 38 5.02 3.75 -3.00
N VAL A 39 4.29 3.32 -1.97
CA VAL A 39 4.51 2.03 -1.31
C VAL A 39 4.24 0.86 -2.26
N LEU A 40 3.16 0.90 -3.05
CA LEU A 40 2.84 -0.14 -4.02
C LEU A 40 3.82 -0.23 -5.19
N ALA A 41 4.44 0.89 -5.57
CA ALA A 41 5.49 0.92 -6.58
C ALA A 41 6.79 0.25 -6.08
N THR A 42 6.98 0.15 -4.75
CA THR A 42 8.07 -0.66 -4.19
C THR A 42 7.76 -2.16 -4.38
N GLY A 43 8.72 -2.90 -4.95
CA GLY A 43 8.53 -4.31 -5.28
C GLY A 43 7.53 -4.56 -6.42
N ILE A 44 7.51 -3.67 -7.44
CA ILE A 44 6.60 -3.78 -8.58
C ILE A 44 6.67 -5.13 -9.30
N ASP A 45 7.86 -5.73 -9.36
CA ASP A 45 8.06 -7.03 -10.01
C ASP A 45 7.31 -8.15 -9.28
N GLN A 46 7.28 -8.09 -7.94
CA GLN A 46 6.53 -9.04 -7.12
C GLN A 46 5.02 -8.83 -7.28
N TYR A 47 4.58 -7.59 -7.37
CA TYR A 47 3.18 -7.28 -7.65
C TYR A 47 2.74 -7.82 -9.01
N LEU A 48 3.54 -7.56 -10.06
CA LEU A 48 3.29 -8.11 -11.39
C LEU A 48 3.29 -9.63 -11.40
N GLN A 49 4.16 -10.27 -10.63
CA GLN A 49 4.20 -11.72 -10.49
C GLN A 49 2.92 -12.26 -9.85
N GLU A 50 2.40 -11.60 -8.81
CA GLU A 50 1.16 -11.99 -8.14
C GLU A 50 -0.06 -11.83 -9.07
N VAL A 51 -0.11 -10.74 -9.84
CA VAL A 51 -1.13 -10.50 -10.87
C VAL A 51 -1.07 -11.60 -11.94
N PHE A 52 0.12 -11.89 -12.46
CA PHE A 52 0.32 -12.96 -13.44
C PHE A 52 -0.10 -14.32 -12.87
N HIS A 53 0.29 -14.63 -11.64
CA HIS A 53 -0.07 -15.88 -10.99
C HIS A 53 -1.58 -16.08 -10.91
N HIS A 54 -2.32 -15.06 -10.48
CA HIS A 54 -3.78 -15.15 -10.39
C HIS A 54 -4.49 -15.20 -11.73
N LEU A 55 -3.95 -14.57 -12.78
CA LEU A 55 -4.49 -14.65 -14.13
C LEU A 55 -4.18 -15.98 -14.82
N ALA A 56 -3.01 -16.56 -14.57
CA ALA A 56 -2.59 -17.86 -15.14
C ALA A 56 -3.13 -19.06 -14.35
N TYR A 57 -3.56 -18.85 -13.09
CA TYR A 57 -4.08 -19.90 -12.20
C TYR A 57 -5.17 -20.80 -12.83
N PRO A 58 -6.15 -20.29 -13.61
CA PRO A 58 -7.16 -21.13 -14.24
C PRO A 58 -6.59 -22.11 -15.27
N ASN A 59 -5.46 -21.78 -15.89
CA ASN A 59 -4.94 -22.48 -17.06
C ASN A 59 -4.00 -23.65 -16.72
N ARG A 60 -3.63 -23.87 -15.44
CA ARG A 60 -2.65 -24.87 -14.93
C ARG A 60 -1.25 -24.89 -15.58
N ASN A 61 -1.04 -24.17 -16.66
CA ASN A 61 0.15 -24.24 -17.52
C ASN A 61 1.15 -23.08 -17.26
N ASP A 62 0.98 -22.31 -16.19
CA ASP A 62 1.80 -21.11 -15.87
C ASP A 62 1.92 -20.10 -17.04
N THR A 63 0.97 -20.14 -17.97
CA THR A 63 0.90 -19.25 -19.13
C THR A 63 -0.40 -18.46 -19.15
N LEU A 64 -0.27 -17.21 -19.60
CA LEU A 64 -1.38 -16.27 -19.72
C LEU A 64 -1.86 -16.24 -21.18
N THR A 65 -3.16 -16.35 -21.43
CA THR A 65 -3.66 -16.27 -22.82
C THR A 65 -3.58 -14.84 -23.34
N ALA A 66 -3.38 -14.66 -24.64
CA ALA A 66 -3.36 -13.33 -25.26
C ALA A 66 -4.62 -12.53 -24.93
N GLU A 67 -5.79 -13.17 -24.92
CA GLU A 67 -7.04 -12.50 -24.69
C GLU A 67 -7.31 -12.16 -23.20
N ASP A 68 -6.79 -12.94 -22.23
CA ASP A 68 -6.73 -12.49 -20.82
C ASP A 68 -5.89 -11.22 -20.69
N PHE A 69 -4.75 -11.18 -21.37
CA PHE A 69 -3.84 -10.04 -21.34
C PHE A 69 -4.45 -8.79 -21.99
N LEU A 70 -5.13 -8.93 -23.12
CA LEU A 70 -5.90 -7.84 -23.74
C LEU A 70 -6.98 -7.31 -22.80
N THR A 71 -7.70 -8.21 -22.14
CA THR A 71 -8.75 -7.86 -21.18
C THR A 71 -8.16 -7.12 -19.99
N LEU A 72 -7.02 -7.57 -19.46
CA LEU A 72 -6.29 -6.86 -18.40
C LEU A 72 -5.88 -5.46 -18.87
N CYS A 73 -5.33 -5.32 -20.07
CA CYS A 73 -4.97 -4.02 -20.63
C CYS A 73 -6.19 -3.10 -20.74
N ALA A 74 -7.37 -3.63 -21.06
CA ALA A 74 -8.62 -2.87 -21.07
C ALA A 74 -9.09 -2.50 -19.65
N VAL A 75 -8.93 -3.37 -18.64
CA VAL A 75 -9.21 -3.07 -17.21
C VAL A 75 -8.31 -1.95 -16.72
N LEU A 76 -7.02 -2.00 -17.05
CA LEU A 76 -6.02 -1.01 -16.69
C LEU A 76 -6.11 0.28 -17.54
N GLY A 77 -7.02 0.36 -18.51
CA GLY A 77 -7.19 1.52 -19.39
C GLY A 77 -5.99 1.79 -20.31
N LEU A 78 -5.27 0.74 -20.71
CA LEU A 78 -4.11 0.78 -21.60
C LEU A 78 -4.52 0.60 -23.08
N SER A 79 -5.71 0.06 -23.34
CA SER A 79 -6.25 -0.07 -24.69
C SER A 79 -6.65 1.29 -25.26
N GLY A 80 -6.11 1.66 -26.43
CA GLY A 80 -6.21 2.97 -27.07
C GLY A 80 -7.61 3.43 -27.52
N ALA A 81 -8.68 2.73 -27.11
CA ALA A 81 -10.06 3.03 -27.49
C ALA A 81 -10.55 4.43 -27.04
N ASP A 82 -9.93 5.02 -26.02
CA ASP A 82 -10.35 6.33 -25.49
C ASP A 82 -9.85 7.54 -26.31
N LYS A 83 -9.02 7.30 -27.33
CA LYS A 83 -8.57 8.38 -28.24
C LYS A 83 -9.52 8.66 -29.40
N ARG A 84 -10.36 7.69 -29.81
CA ARG A 84 -11.25 7.86 -30.99
C ARG A 84 -12.45 8.76 -30.74
N LYS A 85 -12.90 8.91 -29.48
CA LYS A 85 -14.07 9.75 -29.16
C LYS A 85 -13.81 11.26 -29.09
N ARG A 86 -12.55 11.71 -29.12
CA ARG A 86 -12.21 13.15 -29.15
C ARG A 86 -12.00 13.70 -30.56
N SER A 87 -11.81 12.87 -31.58
CA SER A 87 -11.51 13.34 -32.94
C SER A 87 -12.73 13.53 -33.85
N GLU A 88 -13.94 13.17 -33.41
CA GLU A 88 -15.17 13.33 -34.23
C GLU A 88 -15.83 14.71 -34.07
N GLN A 89 -15.22 15.63 -33.32
CA GLN A 89 -15.80 16.94 -33.03
C GLN A 89 -14.81 18.10 -33.22
N GLU A 90 -13.89 18.02 -34.17
CA GLU A 90 -13.13 19.18 -34.64
C GLU A 90 -13.10 19.18 -36.17
N GLY A 91 -13.56 20.28 -36.76
CA GLY A 91 -13.81 20.44 -38.20
C GLY A 91 -12.55 20.45 -39.07
N PRO A 92 -12.74 20.46 -40.41
CA PRO A 92 -11.66 20.30 -41.37
C PRO A 92 -10.89 21.62 -41.51
N GLY A 93 -9.67 21.69 -40.96
CA GLY A 93 -8.81 22.85 -41.15
C GLY A 93 -7.39 22.65 -40.63
N GLY A 94 -6.43 22.60 -41.55
CA GLY A 94 -5.03 22.95 -41.28
C GLY A 94 -4.08 21.77 -41.13
N GLY A 95 -3.39 21.43 -42.21
CA GLY A 95 -2.30 20.47 -42.24
C GLY A 95 -1.20 20.79 -41.22
N ARG A 96 -0.99 19.84 -40.31
CA ARG A 96 0.34 19.37 -39.93
C ARG A 96 0.26 17.86 -40.06
N GLU A 97 1.13 17.30 -40.88
CA GLU A 97 1.36 15.88 -40.99
C GLU A 97 1.49 15.31 -39.56
N ARG A 98 0.42 14.64 -39.12
CA ARG A 98 0.40 13.79 -37.93
C ARG A 98 0.94 12.42 -38.37
N GLU A 99 2.10 12.45 -39.00
CA GLU A 99 2.91 11.25 -39.18
C GLU A 99 3.47 10.90 -37.79
N GLU A 100 3.54 9.60 -37.46
CA GLU A 100 3.97 9.02 -36.16
C GLU A 100 2.87 8.74 -35.10
N ASP A 101 1.68 8.31 -35.49
CA ASP A 101 0.82 7.50 -34.59
C ASP A 101 0.82 5.99 -34.97
N GLU A 102 1.70 5.55 -35.88
CA GLU A 102 1.83 4.14 -36.32
C GLU A 102 3.01 3.36 -35.70
N GLU A 103 3.98 4.01 -35.04
CA GLU A 103 5.12 3.32 -34.41
C GLU A 103 4.91 3.03 -32.91
N PHE A 104 3.68 3.17 -32.41
CA PHE A 104 3.33 2.59 -31.14
C PHE A 104 2.99 1.13 -31.39
N LEU A 105 3.95 0.24 -31.19
CA LEU A 105 3.64 -1.15 -30.86
C LEU A 105 2.61 -1.10 -29.72
N ASP A 106 1.35 -1.31 -30.05
CA ASP A 106 0.28 -1.51 -29.09
C ASP A 106 0.82 -2.57 -28.14
N VAL A 107 0.69 -2.37 -26.83
CA VAL A 107 1.05 -3.39 -25.83
C VAL A 107 0.42 -4.75 -26.21
N CYS A 108 -0.72 -4.63 -26.89
CA CYS A 108 -1.60 -5.65 -27.42
C CYS A 108 -1.28 -6.13 -28.85
N SER A 109 -0.32 -5.54 -29.58
CA SER A 109 0.07 -5.95 -30.94
C SER A 109 0.98 -7.18 -30.93
N GLU A 110 0.78 -8.08 -31.89
CA GLU A 110 1.61 -9.28 -32.12
C GLU A 110 1.82 -10.13 -30.85
N LEU A 111 0.73 -10.38 -30.11
CA LEU A 111 0.79 -11.21 -28.92
C LEU A 111 0.94 -12.69 -29.31
N PRO A 112 1.90 -13.43 -28.71
CA PRO A 112 1.90 -14.87 -28.81
C PRO A 112 0.62 -15.42 -28.16
N GLY A 113 0.07 -16.51 -28.69
CA GLY A 113 -1.19 -17.09 -28.18
C GLY A 113 -1.16 -17.42 -26.68
N GLN A 114 0.03 -17.68 -26.15
CA GLN A 114 0.33 -17.79 -24.73
C GLN A 114 1.54 -16.91 -24.37
N LEU A 115 1.42 -16.15 -23.29
CA LEU A 115 2.45 -15.27 -22.75
C LEU A 115 3.08 -15.89 -21.50
N SER A 116 4.42 -15.89 -21.46
CA SER A 116 5.16 -16.17 -20.24
C SER A 116 5.17 -14.96 -19.31
N PHE A 117 5.57 -15.14 -18.05
CA PHE A 117 5.77 -14.01 -17.13
C PHE A 117 6.76 -12.97 -17.70
N LYS A 118 7.80 -13.41 -18.41
CA LYS A 118 8.79 -12.53 -19.03
C LYS A 118 8.16 -11.67 -20.13
N ASP A 119 7.30 -12.25 -20.96
CA ASP A 119 6.62 -11.53 -22.05
C ASP A 119 5.57 -10.56 -21.49
N PHE A 120 4.80 -11.02 -20.50
CA PHE A 120 3.86 -10.20 -19.75
C PHE A 120 4.53 -8.98 -19.12
N HIS A 121 5.62 -9.20 -18.40
CA HIS A 121 6.37 -8.16 -17.69
C HIS A 121 6.98 -7.15 -18.66
N SER A 122 7.66 -7.63 -19.69
CA SER A 122 8.32 -6.76 -20.68
C SER A 122 7.34 -5.88 -21.44
N ARG A 123 6.16 -6.40 -21.81
CA ARG A 123 5.12 -5.64 -22.51
C ARG A 123 4.50 -4.55 -21.63
N LEU A 124 4.10 -4.89 -20.40
CA LEU A 124 3.54 -3.92 -19.46
C LEU A 124 4.58 -2.85 -19.10
N CYS A 125 5.77 -3.25 -18.65
CA CYS A 125 6.82 -2.29 -18.28
C CYS A 125 7.29 -1.46 -19.49
N GLY A 126 7.32 -2.05 -20.70
CA GLY A 126 7.66 -1.38 -21.94
C GLY A 126 6.74 -0.20 -22.23
N TYR A 127 5.43 -0.38 -22.08
CA TYR A 127 4.43 0.68 -22.25
C TYR A 127 4.72 1.91 -21.39
N PHE A 128 4.94 1.70 -20.09
CA PHE A 128 5.15 2.79 -19.15
C PHE A 128 6.53 3.43 -19.32
N ARG A 129 7.56 2.67 -19.74
CA ARG A 129 8.88 3.19 -20.05
C ARG A 129 8.85 4.17 -21.23
N VAL A 130 8.20 3.80 -22.33
CA VAL A 130 8.05 4.65 -23.53
C VAL A 130 7.26 5.91 -23.19
N ARG A 131 6.20 5.78 -22.40
CA ARG A 131 5.39 6.93 -21.96
C ARG A 131 6.16 7.88 -21.05
N SER A 132 7.07 7.36 -20.22
CA SER A 132 7.93 8.15 -19.34
C SER A 132 8.98 8.95 -20.11
N ALA A 133 9.55 8.36 -21.17
CA ALA A 133 10.52 9.05 -22.03
C ALA A 133 9.93 10.30 -22.72
N ARG A 134 8.64 10.28 -23.07
CA ARG A 134 7.95 11.40 -23.73
C ARG A 134 7.52 12.52 -22.79
N LYS A 135 7.42 12.28 -21.49
CA LYS A 135 6.95 13.28 -20.50
C LYS A 135 8.05 14.28 -20.08
N GLY A 136 9.22 14.20 -20.71
CA GLY A 136 10.32 15.15 -20.53
C GLY A 136 11.49 14.53 -19.79
N ALA A 137 12.62 14.42 -20.49
CA ALA A 137 13.93 14.07 -19.95
C ALA A 137 14.46 15.08 -18.91
N GLU A 138 13.75 16.19 -18.66
CA GLU A 138 14.11 17.18 -17.63
C GLU A 138 13.54 16.87 -16.23
N ALA A 139 12.54 15.99 -16.09
CA ALA A 139 11.90 15.71 -14.79
C ALA A 139 12.20 14.30 -14.22
N CYS A 140 12.66 13.37 -15.05
CA CYS A 140 12.91 11.98 -14.65
C CYS A 140 14.28 11.76 -13.97
N ALA A 141 15.04 12.83 -13.72
CA ALA A 141 16.38 12.81 -13.13
C ALA A 141 16.39 13.00 -11.60
N TRP A 142 15.38 12.49 -10.88
CA TRP A 142 15.41 12.38 -9.41
C TRP A 142 15.56 10.93 -8.96
N ARG A 143 16.54 10.22 -9.52
CA ARG A 143 17.43 9.49 -8.60
C ARG A 143 18.28 10.58 -7.96
N LEU A 144 18.06 10.86 -6.68
CA LEU A 144 18.98 11.75 -5.95
C LEU A 144 20.41 11.28 -6.21
N PRO A 145 21.37 12.20 -6.44
CA PRO A 145 22.78 11.84 -6.56
C PRO A 145 23.14 10.96 -5.37
N VAL A 146 23.54 9.73 -5.65
CA VAL A 146 23.91 8.78 -4.62
C VAL A 146 25.20 9.30 -3.99
N THR A 147 25.07 10.04 -2.89
CA THR A 147 26.19 10.35 -1.99
C THR A 147 26.76 9.05 -1.42
N GLU A 148 28.04 9.01 -1.02
CA GLU A 148 28.69 7.80 -0.47
C GLU A 148 27.86 7.14 0.66
N ASP A 149 27.19 7.96 1.48
CA ASP A 149 26.32 7.50 2.57
C ASP A 149 25.08 6.74 2.07
N THR A 150 24.49 7.17 0.95
CA THR A 150 23.35 6.50 0.32
C THR A 150 23.74 5.26 -0.49
N GLU A 151 24.98 5.22 -0.98
CA GLU A 151 25.51 4.04 -1.68
C GLU A 151 25.77 2.88 -0.71
N LEU A 152 26.21 3.18 0.52
CA LEU A 152 26.38 2.18 1.57
C LEU A 152 25.03 1.59 2.01
N LEU A 153 23.97 2.41 2.05
CA LEU A 153 22.59 1.98 2.28
C LEU A 153 22.07 1.08 1.14
N GLU A 154 22.23 1.49 -0.13
CA GLU A 154 21.82 0.66 -1.28
C GLU A 154 22.63 -0.64 -1.39
N ARG A 155 23.94 -0.62 -1.12
CA ARG A 155 24.80 -1.81 -1.09
C ARG A 155 24.41 -2.74 0.06
N GLN A 156 24.10 -2.22 1.25
CA GLN A 156 23.58 -3.03 2.37
C GLN A 156 22.19 -3.62 2.07
N ILE A 157 21.32 -2.88 1.37
CA ILE A 157 19.98 -3.34 0.98
C ILE A 157 20.08 -4.45 -0.09
N ARG A 158 20.98 -4.31 -1.07
CA ARG A 158 21.20 -5.33 -2.13
C ARG A 158 21.89 -6.59 -1.62
N LEU A 159 22.78 -6.48 -0.64
CA LEU A 159 23.52 -7.62 -0.07
C LEU A 159 22.73 -8.41 1.00
N ARG A 160 21.56 -7.93 1.45
CA ARG A 160 20.72 -8.58 2.49
C ARG A 160 19.50 -9.32 1.96
N TRP A 161 19.57 -9.93 0.77
CA TRP A 161 18.53 -10.86 0.34
C TRP A 161 19.05 -12.22 -0.16
N PRO A 162 19.71 -13.03 0.68
CA PRO A 162 19.54 -14.47 0.62
C PRO A 162 18.16 -14.82 1.21
N ARG A 163 17.28 -15.37 0.36
CA ARG A 163 16.03 -16.03 0.76
C ARG A 163 16.32 -17.12 1.80
N VAL A 164 16.26 -16.81 3.10
CA VAL A 164 16.30 -17.85 4.14
C VAL A 164 14.89 -18.39 4.33
N ARG A 165 14.71 -19.60 3.82
CA ARG A 165 13.56 -20.47 4.00
C ARG A 165 13.28 -20.63 5.51
N ARG A 166 12.18 -20.01 5.94
CA ARG A 166 11.46 -20.14 7.22
C ARG A 166 11.87 -21.38 8.04
N ARG A 167 12.67 -21.20 9.11
CA ARG A 167 12.70 -22.14 10.23
C ARG A 167 11.77 -21.62 11.33
N LYS A 168 10.84 -22.49 11.72
CA LYS A 168 9.86 -22.28 12.79
C LYS A 168 10.62 -22.04 14.10
N CYS A 169 10.56 -20.81 14.64
CA CYS A 169 11.10 -20.52 15.96
C CYS A 169 10.29 -21.29 17.01
N GLN A 170 10.87 -22.36 17.55
CA GLN A 170 10.42 -22.95 18.79
C GLN A 170 10.76 -22.00 19.94
N SER A 171 9.78 -21.74 20.79
CA SER A 171 9.93 -20.98 22.03
C SER A 171 10.97 -21.65 22.94
N GLY A 172 12.15 -21.05 23.08
CA GLY A 172 13.24 -21.52 23.93
C GLY A 172 13.56 -20.54 25.06
N LYS A 173 13.12 -20.91 26.25
CA LYS A 173 13.48 -20.51 27.64
C LYS A 173 14.44 -19.32 27.90
N LYS A 174 13.98 -18.52 28.87
CA LYS A 174 14.68 -17.51 29.70
C LYS A 174 16.11 -17.90 30.11
N SER A 175 17.04 -16.95 30.03
CA SER A 175 18.12 -16.79 31.02
C SER A 175 18.42 -15.31 31.26
N ASN A 176 18.51 -14.95 32.54
CA ASN A 176 18.80 -13.62 33.04
C ASN A 176 20.23 -13.20 32.71
N SER A 177 20.42 -12.02 32.09
CA SER A 177 21.60 -11.21 32.36
C SER A 177 21.26 -9.73 32.23
N ARG A 178 21.38 -9.02 33.36
CA ARG A 178 21.20 -7.57 33.46
C ARG A 178 22.35 -6.86 32.76
N LYS A 179 22.07 -6.06 31.72
CA LYS A 179 22.91 -4.93 31.28
C LYS A 179 22.02 -3.76 30.85
N PRO A 180 22.27 -2.52 31.32
CA PRO A 180 21.50 -1.36 30.91
C PRO A 180 22.15 -0.73 29.67
N ARG A 181 21.57 -0.97 28.50
CA ARG A 181 21.77 -0.18 27.26
C ARG A 181 20.50 -0.24 26.40
N THR A 182 19.38 0.18 26.97
CA THR A 182 18.03 0.01 26.39
C THR A 182 17.41 1.35 25.97
N SER A 183 18.06 2.07 25.05
CA SER A 183 17.38 3.14 24.31
C SER A 183 17.65 3.06 22.81
N PHE A 184 18.89 2.76 22.40
CA PHE A 184 19.27 2.70 20.98
C PHE A 184 18.87 1.39 20.28
N PHE A 185 18.90 0.26 20.99
CA PHE A 185 18.49 -1.04 20.43
C PHE A 185 16.96 -1.17 20.29
N SER A 186 16.17 -0.61 21.22
CA SER A 186 14.70 -0.65 21.15
C SER A 186 14.15 0.06 19.91
N PHE A 187 14.68 1.24 19.59
CA PHE A 187 14.27 1.98 18.40
C PHE A 187 14.61 1.24 17.11
N SER A 188 15.79 0.59 17.05
CA SER A 188 16.15 -0.23 15.89
C SER A 188 15.22 -1.43 15.72
N ASP A 189 14.86 -2.11 16.81
CA ASP A 189 13.95 -3.25 16.79
C ASP A 189 12.52 -2.83 16.43
N GLU A 190 12.06 -1.67 16.91
CA GLU A 190 10.79 -1.05 16.53
C GLU A 190 10.77 -0.66 15.05
N VAL A 191 11.85 -0.08 14.52
CA VAL A 191 11.97 0.24 13.09
C VAL A 191 11.99 -1.03 12.23
N LEU A 192 12.62 -2.12 12.69
CA LEU A 192 12.57 -3.41 12.01
C LEU A 192 11.15 -4.00 12.02
N ALA A 193 10.47 -3.96 13.16
CA ALA A 193 9.09 -4.43 13.28
C ALA A 193 8.12 -3.62 12.41
N LEU A 194 8.30 -2.29 12.33
CA LEU A 194 7.52 -1.43 11.45
C LEU A 194 7.79 -1.73 9.98
N ARG A 195 9.04 -2.01 9.60
CA ARG A 195 9.39 -2.41 8.23
C ARG A 195 8.74 -3.74 7.84
N GLU A 196 8.78 -4.73 8.73
CA GLU A 196 8.10 -6.02 8.53
C GLU A 196 6.60 -5.84 8.36
N LEU A 197 5.97 -5.05 9.25
CA LEU A 197 4.54 -4.75 9.15
C LEU A 197 4.17 -4.03 7.85
N VAL A 198 4.95 -3.05 7.42
CA VAL A 198 4.71 -2.34 6.15
C VAL A 198 4.85 -3.30 4.96
N GLU A 199 5.80 -4.22 5.00
CA GLU A 199 6.01 -5.22 3.96
C GLU A 199 4.87 -6.25 3.90
N ASP A 200 4.36 -6.68 5.06
CA ASP A 200 3.18 -7.54 5.16
C ASP A 200 1.93 -6.84 4.62
N LEU A 201 1.73 -5.55 4.97
CA LEU A 201 0.61 -4.75 4.48
C LEU A 201 0.71 -4.53 2.96
N ARG A 202 1.91 -4.23 2.45
CA ARG A 202 2.18 -4.09 1.01
C ARG A 202 1.84 -5.38 0.28
N SER A 203 2.36 -6.51 0.76
CA SER A 203 2.13 -7.84 0.18
C SER A 203 0.64 -8.22 0.20
N ALA A 204 -0.06 -7.96 1.31
CA ALA A 204 -1.50 -8.21 1.43
C ALA A 204 -2.32 -7.34 0.47
N LEU A 205 -1.94 -6.09 0.29
CA LEU A 205 -2.60 -5.14 -0.60
C LEU A 205 -2.42 -5.55 -2.07
N GLN A 206 -1.18 -5.84 -2.47
CA GLN A 206 -0.83 -6.30 -3.81
C GLN A 206 -1.53 -7.61 -4.16
N GLY A 207 -1.52 -8.59 -3.25
CA GLY A 207 -2.23 -9.86 -3.43
C GLY A 207 -3.74 -9.70 -3.50
N SER A 208 -4.33 -8.83 -2.67
CA SER A 208 -5.76 -8.54 -2.74
C SER A 208 -6.16 -7.91 -4.06
N ASP A 209 -5.36 -6.97 -4.55
CA ASP A 209 -5.65 -6.30 -5.82
C ASP A 209 -5.46 -7.24 -7.01
N ALA A 210 -4.39 -8.04 -7.02
CA ALA A 210 -4.15 -9.07 -8.04
C ALA A 210 -5.34 -10.04 -8.18
N ARG A 211 -5.92 -10.49 -7.06
CA ARG A 211 -7.14 -11.32 -7.07
C ARG A 211 -8.35 -10.58 -7.66
N CYS A 212 -8.51 -9.29 -7.34
CA CYS A 212 -9.60 -8.48 -7.87
C CYS A 212 -9.46 -8.29 -9.38
N LEU A 213 -8.25 -7.98 -9.86
CA LEU A 213 -7.96 -7.83 -11.29
C LEU A 213 -8.23 -9.14 -12.04
N ALA A 214 -7.78 -10.28 -11.51
CA ALA A 214 -8.02 -11.58 -12.14
C ALA A 214 -9.52 -11.91 -12.21
N LEU A 215 -10.28 -11.64 -11.15
CA LEU A 215 -11.73 -11.82 -11.15
C LEU A 215 -12.42 -10.90 -12.16
N GLU A 216 -12.00 -9.64 -12.24
CA GLU A 216 -12.56 -8.68 -13.20
C GLU A 216 -12.29 -9.10 -14.65
N VAL A 217 -11.08 -9.57 -14.95
CA VAL A 217 -10.72 -10.14 -16.25
C VAL A 217 -11.59 -11.35 -16.58
N ALA A 218 -11.72 -12.30 -15.65
CA ALA A 218 -12.57 -13.48 -15.84
C ALA A 218 -14.04 -13.10 -16.11
N LEU A 219 -14.59 -12.13 -15.37
CA LEU A 219 -15.95 -11.63 -15.56
C LEU A 219 -16.14 -10.96 -16.93
N ARG A 220 -15.16 -10.15 -17.39
CA ARG A 220 -15.21 -9.51 -18.71
C ARG A 220 -15.11 -10.53 -19.84
N ARG A 221 -14.31 -11.59 -19.68
CA ARG A 221 -14.25 -12.71 -20.63
C ARG A 221 -15.54 -13.50 -20.68
N ALA A 222 -16.11 -13.86 -19.53
CA ALA A 222 -17.39 -14.57 -19.48
C ALA A 222 -18.52 -13.79 -20.18
N ARG A 223 -18.52 -12.46 -20.07
CA ARG A 223 -19.46 -11.58 -20.80
C ARG A 223 -19.19 -11.52 -22.30
N SER A 224 -17.92 -11.54 -22.71
CA SER A 224 -17.52 -11.43 -24.13
C SER A 224 -17.75 -12.74 -24.89
N HIS A 225 -17.62 -13.88 -24.21
CA HIS A 225 -17.82 -15.22 -24.78
C HIS A 225 -19.27 -15.73 -24.72
N ASN A 226 -20.23 -14.93 -24.27
CA ASN A 226 -21.61 -15.37 -24.00
C ASN A 226 -21.66 -16.72 -23.22
N LEU A 227 -20.78 -16.87 -22.22
CA LEU A 227 -20.77 -18.06 -21.37
C LEU A 227 -22.18 -18.24 -20.77
N PRO A 228 -22.71 -19.48 -20.66
CA PRO A 228 -24.05 -19.71 -20.17
C PRO A 228 -24.25 -19.05 -18.81
N ASN A 229 -25.40 -18.39 -18.64
CA ASN A 229 -25.73 -17.51 -17.49
C ASN A 229 -25.33 -18.08 -16.12
N TYR A 230 -25.31 -19.40 -15.96
CA TYR A 230 -24.93 -20.08 -14.72
C TYR A 230 -23.47 -19.78 -14.27
N GLU A 231 -22.49 -19.71 -15.19
CA GLU A 231 -21.09 -19.40 -14.82
C GLU A 231 -20.92 -17.93 -14.47
N VAL A 232 -21.61 -17.06 -15.22
CA VAL A 232 -21.65 -15.62 -14.95
C VAL A 232 -22.25 -15.36 -13.56
N HIS A 233 -23.37 -16.03 -13.23
CA HIS A 233 -23.99 -15.93 -11.90
C HIS A 233 -23.10 -16.49 -10.79
N LYS A 234 -22.34 -17.57 -11.05
CA LYS A 234 -21.39 -18.13 -10.07
C LYS A 234 -20.23 -17.16 -9.79
N LEU A 235 -19.67 -16.53 -10.82
CA LEU A 235 -18.61 -15.52 -10.67
C LEU A 235 -19.12 -14.24 -9.99
N GLN A 236 -20.34 -13.79 -10.32
CA GLN A 236 -21.00 -12.68 -9.62
C GLN A 236 -21.31 -13.01 -8.14
N GLY A 237 -21.64 -14.27 -7.85
CA GLY A 237 -21.82 -14.77 -6.50
C GLY A 237 -20.53 -14.70 -5.69
N LEU A 238 -19.41 -15.13 -6.28
CA LEU A 238 -18.07 -15.01 -5.68
C LEU A 238 -17.65 -13.55 -5.47
N GLU A 239 -17.91 -12.67 -6.43
CA GLU A 239 -17.67 -11.23 -6.29
C GLU A 239 -18.47 -10.63 -5.13
N SER A 240 -19.75 -11.00 -5.02
CA SER A 240 -20.63 -10.56 -3.95
C SER A 240 -20.18 -11.08 -2.59
N ALA A 241 -19.71 -12.33 -2.52
CA ALA A 241 -19.16 -12.92 -1.30
C ALA A 241 -17.88 -12.18 -0.86
N LEU A 242 -16.96 -11.93 -1.80
CA LEU A 242 -15.72 -11.20 -1.55
C LEU A 242 -15.99 -9.75 -1.10
N ARG A 243 -17.02 -9.09 -1.66
CA ARG A 243 -17.46 -7.76 -1.20
C ARG A 243 -17.97 -7.81 0.24
N ARG A 244 -18.78 -8.81 0.60
CA ARG A 244 -19.28 -9.00 1.98
C ARG A 244 -18.13 -9.27 2.96
N GLU A 245 -17.19 -10.12 2.59
CA GLU A 245 -16.01 -10.40 3.41
C GLU A 245 -15.17 -9.14 3.65
N ASN A 246 -14.95 -8.33 2.61
CA ASN A 246 -14.29 -7.02 2.75
C ASN A 246 -15.04 -6.08 3.70
N THR A 247 -16.37 -6.07 3.68
CA THR A 247 -17.14 -5.27 4.66
C THR A 247 -17.00 -5.81 6.07
N LEU A 248 -16.96 -7.13 6.25
CA LEU A 248 -16.77 -7.75 7.56
C LEU A 248 -15.39 -7.47 8.13
N ILE A 249 -14.34 -7.55 7.32
CA ILE A 249 -12.97 -7.20 7.74
C ILE A 249 -12.90 -5.73 8.18
N ARG A 250 -13.54 -4.81 7.44
CA ARG A 250 -13.62 -3.39 7.83
C ARG A 250 -14.34 -3.18 9.15
N LEU A 251 -15.48 -3.84 9.34
CA LEU A 251 -16.25 -3.77 10.58
C LEU A 251 -15.48 -4.38 11.76
N GLN A 252 -14.80 -5.51 11.54
CA GLN A 252 -13.97 -6.15 12.55
C GLN A 252 -12.82 -5.23 12.96
N LYS A 253 -12.16 -4.57 12.00
CA LYS A 253 -11.12 -3.60 12.27
C LYS A 253 -11.65 -2.42 13.10
N LEU A 254 -12.77 -1.83 12.69
CA LEU A 254 -13.45 -0.77 13.45
C LEU A 254 -13.79 -1.20 14.88
N LEU A 255 -14.30 -2.42 15.07
CA LEU A 255 -14.59 -2.95 16.41
C LEU A 255 -13.32 -3.10 17.26
N THR A 256 -12.21 -3.57 16.68
CA THR A 256 -10.94 -3.67 17.41
C THR A 256 -10.35 -2.31 17.77
N GLU A 257 -10.46 -1.32 16.88
CA GLU A 257 -10.03 0.06 17.16
C GLU A 257 -10.89 0.68 18.25
N MET A 258 -12.21 0.47 18.19
CA MET A 258 -13.14 0.99 19.19
C MET A 258 -12.88 0.36 20.57
N ARG A 259 -12.55 -0.94 20.61
CA ARG A 259 -12.15 -1.60 21.86
C ARG A 259 -10.86 -1.00 22.44
N ARG A 260 -9.82 -0.78 21.63
CA ARG A 260 -8.58 -0.15 22.11
C ARG A 260 -8.81 1.27 22.62
N ALA A 261 -9.68 2.03 21.96
CA ALA A 261 -10.03 3.37 22.41
C ALA A 261 -10.73 3.34 23.78
N GLU A 262 -11.59 2.35 24.01
CA GLU A 262 -12.27 2.19 25.30
C GLU A 262 -11.31 1.77 26.42
N GLU A 263 -10.40 0.84 26.13
CA GLU A 263 -9.32 0.47 27.07
C GLU A 263 -8.46 1.68 27.46
N ALA A 264 -8.15 2.57 26.51
CA ALA A 264 -7.42 3.81 26.79
C ALA A 264 -8.23 4.79 27.66
N ARG A 265 -9.55 4.88 27.46
CA ARG A 265 -10.44 5.72 28.30
C ARG A 265 -10.51 5.21 29.73
N GLU A 266 -10.64 3.90 29.93
CA GLU A 266 -10.66 3.30 31.26
C GLU A 266 -9.33 3.54 32.00
N ALA A 267 -8.21 3.36 31.32
CA ALA A 267 -6.89 3.64 31.88
C ALA A 267 -6.75 5.12 32.30
N LEU A 268 -7.25 6.05 31.47
CA LEU A 268 -7.27 7.48 31.81
C LEU A 268 -8.16 7.76 33.01
N ARG A 269 -9.36 7.16 33.09
CA ARG A 269 -10.27 7.32 34.22
C ARG A 269 -9.62 6.89 35.54
N LEU A 270 -8.99 5.72 35.56
CA LEU A 270 -8.25 5.21 36.73
C LEU A 270 -7.06 6.11 37.08
N GLY A 271 -6.34 6.60 36.08
CA GLY A 271 -5.24 7.54 36.27
C GLY A 271 -5.70 8.85 36.92
N LEU A 272 -6.80 9.43 36.44
CA LEU A 272 -7.37 10.67 36.99
C LEU A 272 -7.87 10.49 38.42
N GLU A 273 -8.49 9.36 38.74
CA GLU A 273 -8.92 9.04 40.10
C GLU A 273 -7.71 8.97 41.06
N LYS A 274 -6.62 8.33 40.63
CA LYS A 274 -5.37 8.30 41.40
C LYS A 274 -4.76 9.69 41.59
N VAL A 275 -4.76 10.52 40.54
CA VAL A 275 -4.28 11.92 40.63
C VAL A 275 -5.10 12.70 41.65
N ARG A 276 -6.42 12.53 41.66
CA ARG A 276 -7.31 13.18 42.64
C ARG A 276 -6.97 12.76 44.07
N MET A 277 -6.78 11.47 44.32
CA MET A 277 -6.36 11.00 45.66
C MET A 277 -5.02 11.61 46.10
N ILE A 278 -4.05 11.69 45.18
CA ILE A 278 -2.75 12.32 45.47
C ILE A 278 -2.91 13.82 45.75
N GLN A 279 -3.78 14.51 45.02
CA GLN A 279 -4.08 15.93 45.26
C GLN A 279 -4.72 16.14 46.64
N GLU A 280 -5.66 15.28 47.04
CA GLU A 280 -6.29 15.32 48.37
C GLU A 280 -5.25 15.07 49.49
N GLN A 281 -4.36 14.09 49.31
CA GLN A 281 -3.24 13.86 50.23
C GLN A 281 -2.29 15.06 50.29
N ALA A 282 -1.92 15.64 49.14
CA ALA A 282 -1.03 16.81 49.07
C ALA A 282 -1.64 18.04 49.76
N ALA A 283 -2.97 18.21 49.71
CA ALA A 283 -3.66 19.30 50.40
C ALA A 283 -3.56 19.21 51.94
N SER A 284 -3.31 18.03 52.51
CA SER A 284 -3.12 17.84 53.95
C SER A 284 -1.69 18.13 54.44
N VAL A 285 -0.71 18.19 53.53
CA VAL A 285 0.72 18.39 53.85
C VAL A 285 0.99 19.68 54.63
N PRO A 286 0.41 20.86 54.29
CA PRO A 286 0.66 22.08 55.05
C PRO A 286 0.20 22.00 56.51
N GLN A 287 -0.89 21.27 56.77
CA GLN A 287 -1.40 21.07 58.13
C GLN A 287 -0.43 20.21 58.95
N PHE A 288 0.08 19.13 58.35
CA PHE A 288 1.12 18.31 58.98
C PHE A 288 2.41 19.10 59.21
N GLN A 289 2.85 19.92 58.27
CA GLN A 289 4.01 20.79 58.43
C GLN A 289 3.84 21.79 59.57
N SER A 290 2.66 22.42 59.70
CA SER A 290 2.36 23.31 60.82
C SER A 290 2.40 22.59 62.16
N ARG A 291 1.85 21.37 62.25
CA ARG A 291 1.86 20.58 63.49
C ARG A 291 3.27 20.12 63.86
N ILE A 292 4.07 19.71 62.88
CA ILE A 292 5.49 19.37 63.09
C ILE A 292 6.24 20.59 63.63
N SER A 293 6.10 21.76 63.01
CA SER A 293 6.76 22.99 63.45
C SER A 293 6.38 23.37 64.88
N GLN A 294 5.10 23.20 65.25
CA GLN A 294 4.64 23.42 66.62
C GLN A 294 5.30 22.43 67.60
N LEU A 295 5.27 21.14 67.30
CA LEU A 295 5.88 20.10 68.14
C LEU A 295 7.40 20.29 68.27
N GLU A 296 8.07 20.72 67.21
CA GLU A 296 9.49 21.07 67.23
C GLU A 296 9.76 22.24 68.18
N SER A 297 8.90 23.27 68.18
CA SER A 297 9.02 24.40 69.11
C SER A 297 8.79 23.99 70.56
N GLU A 298 7.82 23.10 70.82
CA GLU A 298 7.56 22.55 72.16
C GLU A 298 8.75 21.71 72.63
N LEU A 299 9.32 20.85 71.78
CA LEU A 299 10.51 20.06 72.12
C LEU A 299 11.75 20.92 72.39
N HIS A 300 11.91 22.05 71.69
CA HIS A 300 13.00 22.99 71.98
C HIS A 300 12.86 23.66 73.35
N GLN A 301 11.64 23.83 73.87
CA GLN A 301 11.43 24.36 75.22
C GLN A 301 11.79 23.35 76.32
N TYR A 302 11.81 22.05 76.01
CA TYR A 302 12.16 20.98 76.94
C TYR A 302 13.63 20.53 76.86
N ARG A 303 14.42 21.08 75.94
CA ARG A 303 15.88 20.89 75.85
C ARG A 303 16.62 22.01 76.56
#